data_AF-A0A8S3DTP2-F1
#
_entry.id   AF-A0A8S3DTP2-F1
#
_cell.length_a   1.000
_cell.length_b   1.000
_cell.length_c   1.000
_cell.angle_alpha   90.00
_cell.angle_beta   90.00
_cell.angle_gamma   90.00
#
_symmetry.space_group_name_H-M   'P 1'
#
loop_
_entity.id
_entity.type
_entity.pdbx_description
1 polymer ?
#
loop_
_entity_poly.entity_id
_entity_poly.type
_entity_poly.pdbx_seq_one_letter_code
_entity_poly.pdbx_strand_id
1 'polypeptide(L)'
;MAKDSNILGTWGNKDSMNLNSLVLNNIMSSQYFKSALYEKKTYHEVVDEIYYRVKHLEPWEKGSRKTSGLTGMCGGVRGVGGGGIVSTAYCLLYKLYTLKLTRKQVISLTIHTDSPFIRALGFMYIR
;
A
#
# COMPACT_ATOMS: atom_id res chain seq x y z
N MET A 1 -0.79 -33.68 -2.51
CA MET A 1 -0.40 -32.27 -2.28
C MET A 1 -0.99 -31.84 -0.96
N ALA A 2 -0.17 -31.40 0.00
CA ALA A 2 -0.68 -30.90 1.28
C ALA A 2 -1.56 -29.68 1.02
N LYS A 3 -2.70 -29.58 1.73
CA LYS A 3 -3.63 -28.46 1.60
C LYS A 3 -3.02 -27.27 2.33
N ASP A 4 -2.34 -26.40 1.59
CA ASP A 4 -1.72 -25.20 2.16
C ASP A 4 -2.76 -24.38 2.94
N SER A 5 -2.36 -23.85 4.08
CA SER A 5 -3.21 -22.99 4.89
C SER A 5 -3.63 -21.75 4.10
N ASN A 6 -4.89 -21.35 4.26
CA ASN A 6 -5.46 -20.15 3.62
C ASN A 6 -4.98 -18.84 4.27
N ILE A 7 -4.36 -18.92 5.44
CA ILE A 7 -3.80 -17.78 6.19
C ILE A 7 -2.35 -17.61 5.77
N LEU A 8 -1.96 -16.38 5.47
CA LEU A 8 -0.58 -16.04 5.13
C LEU A 8 0.22 -15.78 6.41
N GLY A 9 1.40 -16.38 6.51
CA GLY A 9 2.36 -16.04 7.55
C GLY A 9 2.96 -14.66 7.31
N THR A 10 3.15 -13.88 8.37
CA THR A 10 3.78 -12.55 8.33
C THR A 10 5.18 -12.63 8.93
N TRP A 11 6.17 -12.08 8.26
CA TRP A 11 7.54 -11.94 8.78
C TRP A 11 7.81 -10.51 9.25
N GLY A 12 8.62 -10.34 10.29
CA GLY A 12 8.97 -9.02 10.84
C GLY A 12 7.87 -8.42 11.73
N ASN A 13 7.63 -7.12 11.59
CA ASN A 13 6.71 -6.39 12.46
C ASN A 13 5.27 -6.50 11.94
N LYS A 14 4.41 -7.11 12.77
CA LYS A 14 3.00 -7.38 12.47
C LYS A 14 2.10 -6.14 12.51
N ASP A 15 2.52 -5.06 13.14
CA ASP A 15 1.68 -3.86 13.26
C ASP A 15 1.97 -2.88 12.11
N SER A 16 3.22 -2.85 11.63
CA SER A 16 3.67 -1.90 10.61
C SER A 16 3.69 -2.43 9.18
N MET A 17 3.44 -3.73 8.94
CA MET A 17 3.67 -4.37 7.64
C MET A 17 5.11 -4.16 7.13
N ASN A 18 6.08 -3.99 8.05
CA ASN A 18 7.46 -3.59 7.72
C ASN A 18 7.60 -2.27 6.94
N LEU A 19 6.58 -1.40 6.98
CA LEU A 19 6.66 -0.07 6.40
C LEU A 19 7.55 0.84 7.25
N ASN A 20 8.18 1.81 6.58
CA ASN A 20 8.91 2.88 7.26
C ASN A 20 7.95 3.67 8.18
N SER A 21 8.43 4.02 9.37
CA SER A 21 7.63 4.73 10.39
C SER A 21 7.05 6.05 9.89
N LEU A 22 7.77 6.80 9.06
CA LEU A 22 7.25 8.05 8.48
C LEU A 22 6.06 7.78 7.57
N VAL A 23 6.15 6.77 6.70
CA VAL A 23 5.05 6.39 5.81
C VAL A 23 3.86 5.91 6.63
N LEU A 24 4.08 5.00 7.58
CA LEU A 24 3.02 4.48 8.44
C LEU A 24 2.31 5.59 9.22
N ASN A 25 3.05 6.52 9.81
CA ASN A 25 2.47 7.65 10.53
C ASN A 25 1.63 8.54 9.62
N ASN A 26 2.05 8.76 8.36
CA ASN A 26 1.26 9.53 7.39
C ASN A 26 0.03 8.76 6.90
N ILE A 27 0.08 7.43 6.75
CA ILE A 27 -1.10 6.60 6.48
C ILE A 27 -2.11 6.75 7.63
N MET A 28 -1.64 6.55 8.86
CA MET A 28 -2.51 6.59 10.05
C MET A 28 -3.08 7.98 10.31
N SER A 29 -2.41 9.06 9.90
CA SER A 29 -2.92 10.42 10.02
C SER A 29 -3.82 10.85 8.85
N SER A 30 -3.73 10.18 7.70
CA SER A 30 -4.46 10.52 6.48
C SER A 30 -5.98 10.45 6.66
N GLN A 31 -6.67 11.52 6.27
CA GLN A 31 -8.14 11.57 6.27
C GLN A 31 -8.74 10.52 5.33
N TYR A 32 -8.08 10.24 4.21
CA TYR A 32 -8.48 9.22 3.26
C TYR A 32 -8.49 7.83 3.93
N PHE A 33 -7.47 7.51 4.73
CA PHE A 33 -7.40 6.24 5.45
C PHE A 33 -8.43 6.17 6.58
N LYS A 34 -8.55 7.23 7.40
CA LYS A 34 -9.44 7.25 8.57
C LYS A 34 -10.93 7.25 8.26
N SER A 35 -11.34 7.90 7.17
CA SER A 35 -12.76 8.05 6.82
C SER A 35 -13.12 7.19 5.61
N ALA A 36 -12.59 7.53 4.43
CA ALA A 36 -13.02 6.89 3.18
C ALA A 36 -12.68 5.38 3.13
N LEU A 37 -11.50 4.98 3.59
CA LEU A 37 -11.12 3.56 3.63
C LEU A 37 -11.64 2.83 4.87
N TYR A 38 -12.08 3.52 5.92
CA TYR A 38 -12.65 2.86 7.09
C TYR A 38 -13.98 2.19 6.77
N GLU A 39 -14.80 2.83 5.93
CA GLU A 39 -16.11 2.34 5.50
C GLU A 39 -16.01 1.07 4.64
N LYS A 40 -14.94 0.93 3.85
CA LYS A 40 -14.71 -0.25 2.99
C LYS A 40 -14.25 -1.43 3.84
N LYS A 41 -15.09 -2.46 3.96
CA LYS A 41 -14.83 -3.63 4.83
C LYS A 41 -14.50 -4.88 4.04
N THR A 42 -14.84 -4.91 2.77
CA THR A 42 -14.66 -6.10 1.93
C THR A 42 -13.46 -5.97 1.01
N TYR A 43 -12.91 -7.12 0.63
CA TYR A 43 -11.83 -7.20 -0.35
C TYR A 43 -12.21 -6.54 -1.68
N HIS A 44 -13.42 -6.83 -2.20
CA HIS A 44 -13.88 -6.32 -3.49
C HIS A 44 -14.00 -4.79 -3.50
N GLU A 45 -14.55 -4.18 -2.44
CA GLU A 45 -14.63 -2.71 -2.34
C GLU A 45 -13.26 -2.03 -2.36
N VAL A 46 -12.23 -2.67 -1.80
CA VAL A 46 -10.87 -2.15 -1.81
C VAL A 46 -10.23 -2.34 -3.19
N VAL A 47 -10.48 -3.48 -3.85
CA VAL A 47 -10.03 -3.71 -5.24
C VAL A 47 -10.63 -2.69 -6.20
N ASP A 48 -11.92 -2.41 -6.07
CA ASP A 48 -12.60 -1.38 -6.87
C ASP A 48 -11.99 0.01 -6.61
N GLU A 49 -11.73 0.35 -5.34
CA GLU A 49 -11.09 1.62 -5.01
C GLU A 49 -9.68 1.72 -5.61
N ILE A 50 -8.93 0.61 -5.65
CA ILE A 50 -7.63 0.55 -6.34
C ILE A 50 -7.81 0.86 -7.83
N TYR A 51 -8.78 0.22 -8.47
CA TYR A 51 -9.07 0.42 -9.90
C TYR A 51 -9.38 1.89 -10.21
N TYR A 52 -10.24 2.53 -9.41
CA TYR A 52 -10.72 3.89 -9.69
C TYR A 52 -9.77 5.00 -9.23
N ARG A 53 -9.02 4.81 -8.14
CA ARG A 53 -8.23 5.90 -7.54
C ARG A 53 -6.74 5.83 -7.80
N VAL A 54 -6.16 4.63 -7.96
CA VAL A 54 -4.70 4.49 -8.00
C VAL A 54 -4.18 4.86 -9.38
N LYS A 55 -3.30 5.87 -9.42
CA LYS A 55 -2.65 6.38 -10.64
C LYS A 55 -1.13 6.22 -10.65
N HIS A 56 -0.54 5.87 -9.50
CA HIS A 56 0.88 5.62 -9.34
C HIS A 56 1.14 4.77 -8.09
N LEU A 57 2.33 4.19 -7.99
CA LEU A 57 2.73 3.29 -6.89
C LEU A 57 3.80 3.90 -5.98
N GLU A 58 4.14 5.17 -6.16
CA GLU A 58 5.07 5.84 -5.27
C GLU A 58 4.46 6.09 -3.88
N PRO A 59 5.25 6.08 -2.80
CA PRO A 59 4.75 6.31 -1.43
C PRO A 59 4.20 7.71 -1.18
N TRP A 60 4.68 8.69 -1.95
CA TRP A 60 4.27 10.08 -1.84
C TRP A 60 3.48 10.48 -3.09
N GLU A 61 2.44 11.29 -2.90
CA GLU A 61 1.72 11.91 -4.01
C GLU A 61 2.68 12.75 -4.86
N LYS A 62 2.51 12.70 -6.19
CA LYS A 62 3.39 13.42 -7.12
C LYS A 62 3.44 14.91 -6.78
N GLY A 63 4.65 15.46 -6.67
CA GLY A 63 4.87 16.86 -6.32
C GLY A 63 4.70 17.19 -4.83
N SER A 64 4.24 16.27 -3.99
CA SER A 64 4.10 16.50 -2.54
C SER A 64 5.39 16.21 -1.75
N ARG A 65 6.38 15.60 -2.40
CA ARG A 65 7.66 15.25 -1.78
C ARG A 65 8.34 16.52 -1.25
N LYS A 66 8.63 16.56 0.05
CA LYS A 66 9.40 17.65 0.63
C LYS A 66 10.87 17.42 0.30
N THR A 67 11.32 18.01 -0.80
CA THR A 67 12.71 17.95 -1.27
C THR A 67 13.56 19.09 -0.70
N SER A 68 12.96 19.99 0.07
CA SER A 68 13.65 21.09 0.76
C SER A 68 14.74 20.54 1.67
N GLY A 69 16.00 20.81 1.33
CA GLY A 69 17.19 20.34 2.06
C GLY A 69 17.89 19.12 1.47
N LEU A 70 17.35 18.50 0.41
CA LEU A 70 17.98 17.39 -0.32
C LEU A 70 18.70 17.92 -1.57
N THR A 71 19.81 18.63 -1.39
CA THR A 71 20.68 19.10 -2.48
C THR A 71 21.66 18.01 -2.94
N GLY A 72 21.93 17.95 -4.26
CA GLY A 72 22.90 17.03 -4.88
C GLY A 72 22.27 15.99 -5.83
N MET A 73 23.09 15.38 -6.69
CA MET A 73 22.66 14.44 -7.75
C MET A 73 21.89 13.21 -7.24
N CYS A 74 22.05 12.85 -5.96
CA CYS A 74 21.31 11.77 -5.31
C CYS A 74 20.16 12.27 -4.39
N GLY A 75 19.90 13.57 -4.33
CA GLY A 75 18.89 14.18 -3.47
C GLY A 75 17.45 13.76 -3.83
N GLY A 76 17.16 13.63 -5.12
CA GLY A 76 15.84 13.24 -5.63
C GLY A 76 15.52 11.73 -5.54
N VAL A 77 16.49 10.88 -5.20
CA VAL A 77 16.35 9.40 -5.19
C VAL A 77 16.36 8.79 -3.79
N ARG A 78 16.36 9.60 -2.72
CA ARG A 78 16.44 9.12 -1.33
C ARG A 78 15.10 8.62 -0.77
N GLY A 79 14.62 7.50 -1.32
CA GLY A 79 13.56 6.67 -0.73
C GLY A 79 12.38 7.44 -0.13
N VAL A 80 12.02 7.10 1.11
CA VAL A 80 10.89 7.69 1.84
C VAL A 80 11.31 8.84 2.78
N GLY A 81 12.60 9.15 2.89
CA GLY A 81 13.13 10.04 3.95
C GLY A 81 12.72 11.51 3.85
N GLY A 82 12.36 12.00 2.65
CA GLY A 82 11.90 13.39 2.47
C GLY A 82 10.51 13.67 3.03
N GLY A 83 9.67 12.63 3.16
CA GLY A 83 8.26 12.81 3.50
C GLY A 83 7.46 13.51 2.40
N GLY A 84 6.15 13.59 2.61
CA GLY A 84 5.20 14.17 1.66
C GLY A 84 3.79 13.79 2.05
N ILE A 85 2.82 14.12 1.19
CA ILE A 85 1.46 13.62 1.33
C ILE A 85 1.50 12.14 0.92
N VAL A 86 1.00 11.26 1.79
CA VAL A 86 0.99 9.82 1.50
C VAL A 86 0.08 9.51 0.32
N SER A 87 0.52 8.57 -0.52
CA SER A 87 -0.23 8.20 -1.70
C SER A 87 -1.45 7.33 -1.40
N THR A 88 -2.44 7.45 -2.28
CA THR A 88 -3.62 6.56 -2.28
C THR A 88 -3.24 5.08 -2.33
N ALA A 89 -2.21 4.73 -3.11
CA ALA A 89 -1.70 3.37 -3.24
C ALA A 89 -1.20 2.79 -1.91
N TYR A 90 -0.40 3.55 -1.15
CA TYR A 90 0.14 3.08 0.13
C TYR A 90 -0.93 3.03 1.23
N CYS A 91 -1.91 3.94 1.21
CA CYS A 91 -3.08 3.83 2.09
C CYS A 91 -3.88 2.55 1.81
N LEU A 92 -4.12 2.23 0.52
CA LEU A 92 -4.84 1.03 0.11
C LEU A 92 -4.03 -0.26 0.40
N LEU A 93 -2.71 -0.24 0.22
CA LEU A 93 -1.82 -1.35 0.58
C LEU A 93 -1.95 -1.71 2.07
N TYR A 94 -1.86 -0.70 2.94
CA TYR A 94 -2.02 -0.91 4.38
C TYR A 94 -3.46 -1.31 4.74
N LYS A 95 -4.47 -0.79 4.03
CA LYS A 95 -5.85 -1.24 4.21
C LYS A 95 -6.01 -2.73 3.92
N LEU A 96 -5.48 -3.22 2.79
CA LEU A 96 -5.47 -4.65 2.46
C LEU A 96 -4.81 -5.48 3.58
N TYR A 97 -3.73 -4.96 4.18
CA TYR A 97 -3.04 -5.61 5.30
C TYR A 97 -3.92 -5.73 6.54
N THR A 98 -4.61 -4.65 6.93
CA THR A 98 -5.52 -4.68 8.08
C THR A 98 -6.70 -5.65 7.90
N LEU A 99 -7.11 -5.94 6.66
CA LEU A 99 -8.15 -6.94 6.35
C LEU A 99 -7.66 -8.39 6.46
N LYS A 100 -6.34 -8.62 6.62
CA LYS A 100 -5.72 -9.96 6.70
C LYS A 100 -6.15 -10.88 5.55
N LEU A 101 -5.73 -10.52 4.33
CA LEU A 101 -6.13 -11.25 3.13
C LEU A 101 -5.78 -12.75 3.19
N THR A 102 -6.66 -13.55 2.61
CA THR A 102 -6.42 -14.97 2.38
C THR A 102 -5.47 -15.18 1.20
N ARG A 103 -4.83 -16.35 1.16
CA ARG A 103 -3.98 -16.78 0.04
C ARG A 103 -4.68 -16.63 -1.32
N LYS A 104 -5.96 -17.00 -1.40
CA LYS A 104 -6.75 -16.92 -2.64
C LYS A 104 -6.96 -15.47 -3.09
N GLN A 105 -7.24 -14.56 -2.15
CA GLN A 105 -7.40 -13.14 -2.45
C GLN A 105 -6.08 -12.51 -2.94
N VAL A 106 -4.95 -12.87 -2.31
CA VAL A 106 -3.64 -12.38 -2.76
C VAL A 106 -3.29 -12.90 -4.15
N ILE A 107 -3.55 -14.17 -4.45
CA ILE A 107 -3.39 -14.71 -5.81
C ILE A 107 -4.30 -13.97 -6.80
N SER A 108 -5.56 -13.71 -6.41
CA SER A 108 -6.49 -12.94 -7.24
C SER A 108 -5.99 -11.52 -7.53
N LEU A 109 -5.32 -10.85 -6.58
CA LEU A 109 -4.68 -9.56 -6.82
C LEU A 109 -3.56 -9.66 -7.86
N THR A 110 -2.65 -10.64 -7.74
CA THR A 110 -1.46 -10.73 -8.60
C THR A 110 -1.77 -11.08 -10.05
N ILE A 111 -2.87 -11.79 -10.30
CA ILE A 111 -3.30 -12.17 -11.66
C ILE A 111 -4.42 -11.28 -12.23
N HIS A 112 -4.83 -10.24 -11.51
CA HIS A 112 -5.96 -9.40 -11.90
C HIS A 112 -5.75 -8.72 -13.26
N THR A 113 -6.67 -8.91 -14.20
CA THR A 113 -6.52 -8.41 -15.58
C THR A 113 -6.81 -6.92 -15.71
N ASP A 114 -7.74 -6.41 -14.90
CA ASP A 114 -8.38 -5.13 -15.18
C ASP A 114 -7.48 -3.92 -14.93
N SER A 115 -6.50 -4.03 -14.02
CA SER A 115 -5.57 -2.94 -13.78
C SER A 115 -4.16 -3.43 -13.41
N PRO A 116 -3.11 -2.85 -14.02
CA PRO A 116 -1.74 -3.14 -13.63
C PRO A 116 -1.44 -2.70 -12.18
N PHE A 117 -2.16 -1.70 -11.65
CA PHE A 117 -1.98 -1.23 -10.27
C PHE A 117 -2.49 -2.24 -9.24
N ILE A 118 -3.58 -2.95 -9.54
CA ILE A 118 -4.09 -4.04 -8.69
C ILE A 118 -3.02 -5.13 -8.58
N ARG A 119 -2.46 -5.56 -9.72
CA ARG A 119 -1.38 -6.56 -9.76
C ARG A 119 -0.15 -6.10 -8.99
N ALA A 120 0.28 -4.88 -9.24
CA ALA A 120 1.47 -4.34 -8.58
C ALA A 120 1.29 -4.22 -7.06
N LEU A 121 0.13 -3.79 -6.58
CA LEU A 121 -0.18 -3.81 -5.14
C LEU A 121 -0.24 -5.24 -4.58
N GLY A 122 -0.72 -6.22 -5.36
CA GLY A 122 -0.63 -7.63 -5.01
C GLY A 122 0.82 -8.10 -4.80
N PHE A 123 1.73 -7.74 -5.70
CA PHE A 123 3.16 -8.05 -5.55
C PHE A 123 3.80 -7.31 -4.38
N MET A 124 3.45 -6.04 -4.16
CA MET A 124 3.91 -5.26 -3.00
C MET A 124 3.42 -5.84 -1.67
N TYR A 125 2.21 -6.42 -1.64
CA TYR A 125 1.64 -7.05 -0.45
C TYR A 125 2.38 -8.34 -0.07
N ILE A 126 2.85 -9.09 -1.07
CA ILE A 126 3.60 -10.34 -0.85
C ILE A 126 5.03 -10.07 -0.36
N ARG A 127 5.61 -8.93 -0.76
CA ARG A 127 7.00 -8.56 -0.47
C ARG A 127 7.24 -8.28 1.00
#